data_AF-A0A956SFI7-F1
#
_entry.id   AF-A0A956SFI7-F1
#
_cell.length_a   1.000
_cell.length_b   1.000
_cell.length_c   1.000
_cell.angle_alpha   90.00
_cell.angle_beta   90.00
_cell.angle_gamma   90.00
#
_symmetry.space_group_name_H-M   'P 1'
#
loop_
_entity.id
_entity.type
_entity.pdbx_description
1 polymer ?
#
loop_
_entity_poly.entity_id
_entity_poly.type
_entity_poly.pdbx_seq_one_letter_code
_entity_poly.pdbx_strand_id
1 'polypeptide(L)'
;MPKAPKYQFESYLLHLRDEKDEAARTLAAAETERLRQEQILARLSEKTRALQADGQKWKDDYAAGLEAGAFSVQELGTRRDHLRRLEGDIVEARRQELAQGRAVQKAARAEDEARATFQAKANEVQVHEDRKERWLQELKREELRKEQKQIEEISTARHERRRREER
;
A
#
# COMPACT_ATOMS: atom_id res chain seq x y z
N MET A 1 -37.68 -0.94 -27.63
CA MET A 1 -36.56 0.02 -27.71
C MET A 1 -35.30 -0.77 -28.07
N PRO A 2 -34.54 -0.40 -29.11
CA PRO A 2 -33.26 -1.04 -29.38
C PRO A 2 -32.34 -0.87 -28.17
N LYS A 3 -31.61 -1.92 -27.79
CA LYS A 3 -30.63 -1.83 -26.69
C LYS A 3 -29.53 -0.85 -27.12
N ALA A 4 -29.21 0.12 -26.27
CA ALA A 4 -28.05 0.99 -26.48
C ALA A 4 -26.81 0.13 -26.73
N PRO A 5 -25.95 0.50 -27.70
CA PRO A 5 -24.75 -0.28 -27.98
C PRO A 5 -23.86 -0.33 -26.73
N LYS A 6 -23.19 -1.46 -26.52
CA LYS A 6 -22.24 -1.65 -25.43
C LYS A 6 -20.89 -1.08 -25.82
N TYR A 7 -20.16 -0.54 -24.86
CA TYR A 7 -18.78 -0.11 -25.07
C TYR A 7 -17.91 -1.32 -25.43
N GLN A 8 -17.12 -1.20 -26.50
CA GLN A 8 -16.32 -2.31 -27.05
C GLN A 8 -15.29 -2.86 -26.05
N PHE A 9 -14.82 -2.04 -25.11
CA PHE A 9 -13.83 -2.42 -24.10
C PHE A 9 -14.43 -2.56 -22.69
N GLU A 10 -15.74 -2.76 -22.56
CA GLU A 10 -16.40 -2.86 -21.24
C GLU A 10 -15.85 -4.01 -20.39
N SER A 11 -15.63 -5.19 -20.99
CA SER A 11 -15.05 -6.35 -20.30
C SER A 11 -13.59 -6.11 -19.88
N TYR A 12 -12.83 -5.41 -20.70
CA TYR A 12 -11.45 -5.03 -20.38
C TYR A 12 -11.41 -4.01 -19.23
N LEU A 13 -12.31 -3.02 -19.22
CA LEU A 13 -12.42 -2.06 -18.13
C LEU A 13 -12.78 -2.74 -16.81
N LEU A 14 -13.67 -3.74 -16.83
CA LEU A 14 -13.99 -4.54 -15.64
C LEU A 14 -12.76 -5.27 -15.13
N HIS A 15 -12.00 -5.92 -16.01
CA HIS A 15 -10.76 -6.60 -15.65
C HIS A 15 -9.73 -5.64 -15.02
N LEU A 16 -9.55 -4.44 -15.59
CA LEU A 16 -8.65 -3.43 -15.03
C LEU A 16 -9.08 -2.95 -13.64
N ARG A 17 -10.39 -2.88 -13.37
CA ARG A 17 -10.91 -2.55 -12.04
C ARG A 17 -10.58 -3.66 -11.04
N ASP A 18 -10.75 -4.91 -11.43
CA ASP A 18 -10.39 -6.05 -10.59
C ASP A 18 -8.88 -6.05 -10.27
N GLU A 19 -8.02 -5.77 -11.26
CA GLU A 19 -6.56 -5.64 -11.04
C GLU A 19 -6.21 -4.46 -10.13
N LYS A 20 -6.90 -3.32 -10.25
CA LYS A 20 -6.73 -2.17 -9.34
C LYS A 20 -7.12 -2.55 -7.91
N ASP A 21 -8.22 -3.27 -7.73
CA ASP A 21 -8.68 -3.72 -6.42
C ASP A 21 -7.72 -4.74 -5.80
N GLU A 22 -7.14 -5.63 -6.61
CA GLU A 22 -6.08 -6.54 -6.17
C GLU A 22 -4.81 -5.80 -5.75
N ALA A 23 -4.38 -4.80 -6.54
CA ALA A 23 -3.25 -3.94 -6.19
C ALA A 23 -3.51 -3.15 -4.90
N ALA A 24 -4.75 -2.68 -4.67
CA ALA A 24 -5.14 -2.01 -3.43
C ALA A 24 -5.05 -2.94 -2.22
N ARG A 25 -5.50 -4.19 -2.34
CA ARG A 25 -5.37 -5.21 -1.27
C ARG A 25 -3.90 -5.52 -0.98
N THR A 26 -3.08 -5.61 -2.02
CA THR A 26 -1.63 -5.85 -1.89
C THR A 26 -0.94 -4.69 -1.17
N LEU A 27 -1.27 -3.44 -1.51
CA LEU A 27 -0.79 -2.26 -0.81
C LEU A 27 -1.19 -2.25 0.67
N ALA A 28 -2.47 -2.51 0.97
CA ALA A 28 -2.96 -2.57 2.35
C ALA A 28 -2.25 -3.66 3.18
N ALA A 29 -1.97 -4.82 2.58
CA ALA A 29 -1.21 -5.88 3.22
C ALA A 29 0.25 -5.47 3.48
N ALA A 30 0.89 -4.79 2.52
CA ALA A 30 2.26 -4.28 2.68
C ALA A 30 2.36 -3.20 3.76
N GLU A 31 1.41 -2.26 3.81
CA GLU A 31 1.31 -1.22 4.85
C GLU A 31 1.14 -1.85 6.24
N THR A 32 0.25 -2.85 6.35
CA THR A 32 0.03 -3.61 7.60
C THR A 32 1.30 -4.31 8.05
N GLU A 33 2.01 -4.95 7.12
CA GLU A 33 3.26 -5.65 7.42
C GLU A 33 4.37 -4.68 7.83
N ARG A 34 4.52 -3.52 7.17
CA ARG A 34 5.48 -2.49 7.59
C ARG A 34 5.22 -2.05 9.03
N LEU A 35 3.98 -1.71 9.36
CA LEU A 35 3.59 -1.30 10.71
C LEU A 35 3.88 -2.39 11.74
N ARG A 36 3.60 -3.66 11.40
CA ARG A 36 3.94 -4.79 12.26
C ARG A 36 5.44 -4.88 12.52
N GLN A 37 6.27 -4.75 11.49
CA GLN A 37 7.73 -4.82 11.62
C GLN A 37 8.27 -3.65 12.45
N GLU A 38 7.69 -2.45 12.33
CA GLU A 38 8.03 -1.27 13.13
C GLU A 38 7.68 -1.46 14.61
N GLN A 39 6.51 -2.05 14.92
CA GLN A 39 6.14 -2.38 16.30
C GLN A 39 7.09 -3.39 16.93
N ILE A 40 7.54 -4.41 16.17
CA ILE A 40 8.53 -5.37 16.64
C ILE A 40 9.87 -4.66 16.91
N LEU A 41 10.30 -3.77 16.00
CA LEU A 41 11.52 -2.99 16.19
C LEU A 41 11.44 -2.15 17.46
N ALA A 42 10.35 -1.43 17.68
CA ALA A 42 10.16 -0.60 18.88
C ALA A 42 10.30 -1.41 20.17
N ARG A 43 9.67 -2.60 20.23
CA ARG A 43 9.78 -3.51 21.39
C ARG A 43 11.21 -4.01 21.60
N LEU A 44 11.92 -4.33 20.53
CA LEU A 44 13.33 -4.74 20.62
C LEU A 44 14.22 -3.58 21.08
N SER A 45 14.01 -2.38 20.57
CA SER A 45 14.74 -1.17 21.02
C SER A 45 14.51 -0.86 22.49
N GLU A 46 13.26 -0.99 22.99
CA GLU A 46 12.95 -0.86 24.41
C GLU A 46 13.67 -1.92 25.26
N LYS A 47 13.64 -3.19 24.83
CA LYS A 47 14.37 -4.28 25.50
C LYS A 47 15.88 -4.02 25.53
N THR A 48 16.46 -3.59 24.42
CA THR A 48 17.89 -3.24 24.34
C THR A 48 18.25 -2.12 25.32
N ARG A 49 17.41 -1.07 25.42
CA ARG A 49 17.60 0.03 26.36
C ARG A 49 17.49 -0.43 27.81
N ALA A 50 16.52 -1.27 28.13
CA ALA A 50 16.35 -1.82 29.48
C ALA A 50 17.58 -2.65 29.90
N LEU A 51 18.07 -3.54 29.02
CA LEU A 51 19.27 -4.34 29.29
C LEU A 51 20.52 -3.47 29.47
N GLN A 52 20.65 -2.37 28.72
CA GLN A 52 21.76 -1.43 28.90
C GLN A 52 21.68 -0.68 30.23
N ALA A 53 20.48 -0.24 30.63
CA ALA A 53 20.26 0.41 31.91
C ALA A 53 20.56 -0.54 33.08
N ASP A 54 20.06 -1.78 33.01
CA ASP A 54 20.37 -2.81 34.01
C ASP A 54 21.86 -3.14 34.05
N GLY A 55 22.49 -3.29 32.87
CA GLY A 55 23.93 -3.53 32.77
C GLY A 55 24.76 -2.40 33.40
N GLN A 56 24.37 -1.15 33.18
CA GLN A 56 25.05 0.01 33.79
C GLN A 56 24.83 0.04 35.30
N LYS A 57 23.58 -0.15 35.75
CA LYS A 57 23.24 -0.21 37.18
C LYS A 57 24.08 -1.25 37.91
N TRP A 58 24.16 -2.48 37.37
CA TRP A 58 24.94 -3.53 38.00
C TRP A 58 26.45 -3.25 37.99
N LYS A 59 26.97 -2.58 36.95
CA LYS A 59 28.37 -2.12 36.94
C LYS A 59 28.65 -1.13 38.06
N ASP A 60 27.76 -0.15 38.24
CA ASP A 60 27.89 0.87 39.27
C ASP A 60 27.76 0.28 40.67
N ASP A 61 26.76 -0.59 40.89
CA ASP A 61 26.54 -1.29 42.16
C ASP A 61 27.75 -2.16 42.55
N TYR A 62 28.35 -2.86 41.58
CA TYR A 62 29.52 -3.71 41.84
C TYR A 62 30.80 -2.90 42.02
N ALA A 63 30.96 -1.77 41.34
CA ALA A 63 32.09 -0.87 41.57
C ALA A 63 32.03 -0.27 42.98
N ALA A 64 30.88 0.26 43.38
CA ALA A 64 30.69 0.84 44.72
C ALA A 64 30.93 -0.19 45.84
N GLY A 65 30.41 -1.41 45.68
CA GLY A 65 30.65 -2.48 46.65
C GLY A 65 32.11 -2.97 46.70
N LEU A 66 32.83 -2.91 45.58
CA LEU A 66 34.27 -3.22 45.55
C LEU A 66 35.08 -2.16 46.32
N GLU A 67 34.80 -0.87 46.10
CA GLU A 67 35.45 0.23 46.82
C GLU A 67 35.17 0.18 48.32
N ALA A 68 33.96 -0.23 48.71
CA ALA A 68 33.58 -0.42 50.11
C ALA A 68 34.15 -1.70 50.75
N GLY A 69 34.86 -2.55 50.00
CA GLY A 69 35.37 -3.83 50.49
C GLY A 69 34.27 -4.84 50.86
N ALA A 70 33.08 -4.70 50.27
CA ALA A 70 31.89 -5.45 50.66
C ALA A 70 31.85 -6.89 50.13
N PHE A 71 32.82 -7.31 49.31
CA PHE A 71 32.79 -8.59 48.60
C PHE A 71 34.02 -9.45 48.86
N SER A 72 33.80 -10.74 49.04
CA SER A 72 34.85 -11.76 49.05
C SER A 72 35.38 -12.07 47.65
N VAL A 73 36.54 -12.74 47.56
CA VAL A 73 37.15 -13.12 46.26
C VAL A 73 36.23 -14.00 45.40
N GLN A 74 35.51 -14.94 46.03
CA GLN A 74 34.56 -15.82 45.33
C GLN A 74 33.35 -15.04 44.79
N GLU A 75 32.89 -14.06 45.56
CA GLU A 75 31.80 -13.16 45.19
C GLU A 75 32.15 -12.23 44.03
N LEU A 76 33.41 -11.79 43.94
CA LEU A 76 33.93 -11.03 42.79
C LEU A 76 33.91 -11.87 41.51
N GLY A 77 34.28 -13.15 41.60
CA GLY A 77 34.19 -14.08 40.47
C GLY A 77 32.77 -14.22 39.94
N THR A 78 31.81 -14.43 40.83
CA THR A 78 30.38 -14.58 40.47
C THR A 78 29.81 -13.33 39.81
N ARG A 79 30.15 -12.15 40.35
CA ARG A 79 29.70 -10.85 39.80
C ARG A 79 30.32 -10.55 38.43
N ARG A 80 31.59 -10.89 38.23
CA ARG A 80 32.25 -10.76 36.92
C ARG A 80 31.57 -11.64 35.87
N ASP A 81 31.22 -12.87 36.21
CA ASP A 81 30.51 -13.76 35.30
C ASP A 81 29.08 -13.28 35.01
N HIS A 82 28.41 -12.68 36.00
CA HIS A 82 27.11 -12.03 35.80
C HIS A 82 27.20 -10.86 34.82
N LEU A 83 28.16 -9.94 35.00
CA LEU A 83 28.38 -8.83 34.07
C LEU A 83 28.69 -9.32 32.66
N ARG A 84 29.50 -10.37 32.51
CA ARG A 84 29.79 -10.97 31.20
C ARG A 84 28.53 -11.52 30.52
N ARG A 85 27.62 -12.15 31.28
CA ARG A 85 26.33 -12.63 30.74
C ARG A 85 25.47 -11.46 30.28
N LEU A 86 25.33 -10.41 31.09
CA LEU A 86 24.58 -9.21 30.73
C LEU A 86 25.14 -8.54 29.47
N GLU A 87 26.46 -8.44 29.35
CA GLU A 87 27.09 -7.92 28.12
C GLU A 87 26.78 -8.79 26.89
N GLY A 88 26.79 -10.11 27.05
CA GLY A 88 26.34 -11.05 26.01
C GLY A 88 24.89 -10.81 25.59
N ASP A 89 23.99 -10.66 26.55
CA ASP A 89 22.56 -10.40 26.30
C ASP A 89 22.34 -9.05 25.59
N ILE A 90 23.08 -8.00 25.96
CA ILE A 90 23.04 -6.69 25.29
C ILE A 90 23.50 -6.81 23.84
N VAL A 91 24.59 -7.54 23.59
CA VAL A 91 25.13 -7.74 22.23
C VAL A 91 24.13 -8.48 21.36
N GLU A 92 23.52 -9.55 21.87
CA GLU A 92 22.52 -10.33 21.14
C GLU A 92 21.24 -9.51 20.90
N ALA A 93 20.77 -8.73 21.89
CA ALA A 93 19.62 -7.84 21.72
C ALA A 93 19.88 -6.78 20.63
N ARG A 94 21.06 -6.15 20.61
CA ARG A 94 21.46 -5.22 19.55
C ARG A 94 21.51 -5.89 18.17
N ARG A 95 21.99 -7.13 18.10
CA ARG A 95 22.01 -7.89 16.85
C ARG A 95 20.60 -8.15 16.33
N GLN A 96 19.67 -8.52 17.21
CA GLN A 96 18.26 -8.72 16.88
C GLN A 96 17.60 -7.42 16.41
N GLU A 97 17.85 -6.31 17.12
CA GLU A 97 17.37 -4.98 16.73
C GLU A 97 17.88 -4.56 15.34
N LEU A 98 19.17 -4.76 15.05
CA LEU A 98 19.73 -4.48 13.72
C LEU A 98 19.13 -5.36 12.61
N ALA A 99 18.95 -6.65 12.88
CA ALA A 99 18.31 -7.57 11.94
C ALA A 99 16.86 -7.14 11.67
N GLN A 100 16.14 -6.75 12.72
CA GLN A 100 14.77 -6.24 12.62
C GLN A 100 14.72 -4.91 11.86
N GLY A 101 15.70 -4.02 12.04
CA GLY A 101 15.81 -2.79 11.26
C GLY A 101 15.92 -3.05 9.75
N ARG A 102 16.64 -4.11 9.34
CA ARG A 102 16.68 -4.54 7.94
C ARG A 102 15.34 -5.09 7.46
N ALA A 103 14.59 -5.78 8.31
CA ALA A 103 13.25 -6.27 7.99
C ALA A 103 12.27 -5.10 7.77
N VAL A 104 12.31 -4.06 8.60
CA VAL A 104 11.54 -2.82 8.40
C VAL A 104 11.89 -2.16 7.07
N GLN A 105 13.18 -2.01 6.74
CA GLN A 105 13.59 -1.45 5.45
C GLN A 105 13.09 -2.28 4.25
N LYS A 106 13.11 -3.62 4.36
CA LYS A 106 12.57 -4.50 3.33
C LYS A 106 11.06 -4.33 3.18
N ALA A 107 10.32 -4.25 4.28
CA ALA A 107 8.88 -4.03 4.27
C ALA A 107 8.51 -2.66 3.68
N ALA A 108 9.27 -1.61 3.99
CA ALA A 108 9.09 -0.28 3.41
C ALA A 108 9.27 -0.29 1.88
N ARG A 109 10.30 -0.97 1.37
CA ARG A 109 10.49 -1.12 -0.09
C ARG A 109 9.34 -1.88 -0.75
N ALA A 110 8.84 -2.93 -0.10
CA ALA A 110 7.68 -3.68 -0.61
C ALA A 110 6.41 -2.82 -0.63
N GLU A 111 6.22 -1.94 0.36
CA GLU A 111 5.13 -0.96 0.35
C GLU A 111 5.27 0.02 -0.82
N ASP A 112 6.48 0.56 -1.05
CA ASP A 112 6.74 1.48 -2.17
C ASP A 112 6.45 0.82 -3.53
N GLU A 113 6.88 -0.43 -3.72
CA GLU A 113 6.61 -1.21 -4.93
C GLU A 113 5.11 -1.48 -5.12
N ALA A 114 4.40 -1.84 -4.05
CA ALA A 114 2.95 -2.04 -4.08
C ALA A 114 2.20 -0.73 -4.37
N ARG A 115 2.66 0.38 -3.81
CA ARG A 115 2.11 1.73 -4.03
C ARG A 115 2.27 2.16 -5.48
N ALA A 116 3.46 1.97 -6.06
CA ALA A 116 3.71 2.24 -7.47
C ALA A 116 2.81 1.39 -8.39
N THR A 117 2.65 0.11 -8.07
CA THR A 117 1.77 -0.81 -8.80
C THR A 117 0.30 -0.34 -8.76
N PHE A 118 -0.20 0.00 -7.56
CA PHE A 118 -1.55 0.53 -7.40
C PHE A 118 -1.77 1.82 -8.19
N GLN A 119 -0.82 2.76 -8.14
CA GLN A 119 -0.90 4.00 -8.91
C GLN A 119 -0.93 3.74 -10.42
N ALA A 120 -0.10 2.83 -10.93
CA ALA A 120 -0.10 2.46 -12.34
C ALA A 120 -1.46 1.90 -12.77
N LYS A 121 -2.05 0.98 -11.99
CA LYS A 121 -3.37 0.40 -12.26
C LYS A 121 -4.52 1.40 -12.12
N ALA A 122 -4.45 2.30 -11.13
CA ALA A 122 -5.42 3.38 -10.98
C ALA A 122 -5.39 4.34 -12.19
N ASN A 123 -4.20 4.69 -12.67
CA ASN A 123 -4.05 5.52 -13.87
C ASN A 123 -4.58 4.81 -15.12
N GLU A 124 -4.30 3.51 -15.27
CA GLU A 124 -4.79 2.71 -16.40
C GLU A 124 -6.33 2.68 -16.43
N VAL A 125 -6.97 2.41 -15.28
CA VAL A 125 -8.43 2.47 -15.16
C VAL A 125 -8.96 3.86 -15.56
N GLN A 126 -8.38 4.93 -15.03
CA GLN A 126 -8.82 6.30 -15.34
C GLN A 126 -8.77 6.59 -16.84
N VAL A 127 -7.68 6.24 -17.51
CA VAL A 127 -7.52 6.45 -18.96
C VAL A 127 -8.63 5.73 -19.75
N HIS A 128 -8.99 4.52 -19.34
CA HIS A 128 -10.05 3.75 -20.00
C HIS A 128 -11.46 4.25 -19.66
N GLU A 129 -11.68 4.77 -18.46
CA GLU A 129 -12.94 5.43 -18.09
C GLU A 129 -13.15 6.72 -18.91
N ASP A 130 -12.12 7.55 -19.05
CA ASP A 130 -12.17 8.76 -19.88
C ASP A 130 -12.48 8.42 -21.36
N ARG A 131 -11.87 7.34 -21.89
CA ARG A 131 -12.15 6.86 -23.25
C ARG A 131 -13.59 6.37 -23.40
N LYS A 132 -14.12 5.66 -22.41
CA LYS A 132 -15.52 5.21 -22.39
C LYS A 132 -16.47 6.42 -22.36
N GLU A 133 -16.17 7.43 -21.56
CA GLU A 133 -16.96 8.66 -21.50
C GLU A 133 -17.00 9.37 -22.86
N ARG A 134 -15.84 9.56 -23.51
CA ARG A 134 -15.76 10.17 -24.85
C ARG A 134 -16.57 9.38 -25.88
N TRP A 135 -16.46 8.06 -25.85
CA TRP A 135 -17.23 7.19 -26.75
C TRP A 135 -18.74 7.35 -26.55
N LEU A 136 -19.21 7.43 -25.30
CA LEU A 136 -20.64 7.67 -25.00
C LEU A 136 -21.10 9.04 -25.53
N GLN A 137 -20.25 10.08 -25.41
CA GLN A 137 -20.56 11.41 -25.94
C GLN A 137 -20.65 11.41 -27.47
N GLU A 138 -19.73 10.73 -28.16
CA GLU A 138 -19.75 10.59 -29.63
C GLU A 138 -20.98 9.82 -30.10
N LEU A 139 -21.30 8.71 -29.43
CA LEU A 139 -22.50 7.91 -29.72
C LEU A 139 -23.77 8.77 -29.62
N LYS A 140 -23.92 9.54 -28.54
CA LYS A 140 -25.07 10.45 -28.36
C LYS A 140 -25.15 11.49 -29.47
N ARG A 141 -24.01 12.04 -29.92
CA ARG A 141 -23.97 13.00 -31.03
C ARG A 141 -24.39 12.35 -32.36
N GLU A 142 -23.98 11.11 -32.60
CA GLU A 142 -24.39 10.38 -33.80
C GLU A 142 -25.88 10.02 -33.79
N GLU A 143 -26.42 9.59 -32.65
CA GLU A 143 -27.85 9.31 -32.50
C GLU A 143 -28.69 10.56 -32.79
N LEU A 144 -28.33 11.71 -32.22
CA LEU A 144 -28.99 12.98 -32.50
C LEU A 144 -28.91 13.37 -33.98
N ARG A 145 -27.77 13.16 -34.64
CA ARG A 145 -27.62 13.41 -36.09
C ARG A 145 -28.50 12.49 -36.93
N LYS A 146 -28.61 11.21 -36.55
CA LYS A 146 -29.48 10.23 -37.23
C LYS A 146 -30.95 10.60 -37.06
N GLU A 147 -31.37 11.00 -35.86
CA GLU A 147 -32.73 11.47 -35.59
C GLU A 147 -33.06 12.72 -36.41
N GLN A 148 -32.16 13.71 -36.45
CA GLN A 148 -32.33 14.92 -37.26
C GLN A 148 -32.49 14.58 -38.75
N LYS A 149 -31.62 13.72 -39.28
CA LYS A 149 -31.69 13.28 -40.68
C LYS A 149 -33.01 12.56 -40.99
N GLN A 150 -33.48 11.70 -40.08
CA GLN A 150 -34.77 11.01 -40.25
C GLN A 150 -35.95 11.99 -40.25
N ILE A 151 -35.92 13.03 -39.39
CA ILE A 151 -36.95 14.08 -39.37
C ILE A 151 -36.97 14.85 -40.70
N GLU A 152 -35.79 15.20 -41.24
CA GLU A 152 -35.65 15.87 -42.53
C GLU A 152 -36.15 15.00 -43.70
N GLU A 153 -35.80 13.71 -43.72
CA GLU A 153 -36.27 12.75 -44.72
C GLU A 153 -37.80 12.59 -44.69
N ILE A 154 -38.38 12.46 -43.49
CA ILE A 154 -39.84 12.38 -43.31
C ILE A 154 -40.53 13.67 -43.78
N SER A 155 -39.97 14.83 -43.43
CA SER A 155 -40.50 16.14 -43.83
C SER A 155 -40.51 16.28 -45.35
N THR A 156 -39.39 15.95 -45.99
CA THR A 156 -39.22 16.00 -47.45
C THR A 156 -40.18 15.04 -48.14
N ALA A 157 -40.27 13.78 -47.68
CA ALA A 157 -41.20 12.79 -48.23
C ALA A 157 -42.68 13.23 -48.10
N ARG A 158 -43.06 13.83 -46.97
CA ARG A 158 -44.41 14.39 -46.77
C ARG A 158 -44.68 15.58 -47.71
N HIS A 159 -43.69 16.43 -47.94
CA HIS A 159 -43.83 17.55 -48.85
C HIS A 159 -43.97 17.09 -50.30
N GLU A 160 -43.14 16.14 -50.75
CA GLU A 160 -43.23 15.56 -52.09
C GLU A 160 -44.56 14.86 -52.33
N ARG A 161 -45.07 14.12 -51.33
CA ARG A 161 -46.38 13.47 -51.41
C ARG A 161 -47.51 14.50 -51.61
N ARG A 162 -47.54 15.58 -50.81
CA ARG A 162 -48.53 16.66 -50.98
C ARG A 162 -48.47 17.29 -52.37
N ARG A 163 -47.26 17.57 -52.88
CA ARG A 163 -47.07 18.11 -54.24
C ARG A 163 -47.57 17.18 -55.35
N ARG A 164 -47.60 15.86 -55.14
CA ARG A 164 -48.12 14.89 -56.10
C ARG A 164 -49.64 14.77 -56.03
N GLU A 165 -50.25 15.02 -54.86
CA GLU A 165 -51.71 15.00 -54.67
C GLU A 165 -52.39 16.29 -55.18
N GLU A 166 -51.65 17.40 -55.27
CA GLU A 166 -52.11 18.70 -55.81
C GLU A 166 -51.95 18.84 -57.34
N ARG A 167 -51.43 17.81 -58.02
CA ARG A 167 -51.27 17.74 -59.49
C ARG A 167 -52.26 16.75 -60.09
#